data_AF-A0A532UIM4-F1
#
_entry.id   AF-A0A532UIM4-F1
#
_cell.length_a   1.000
_cell.length_b   1.000
_cell.length_c   1.000
_cell.angle_alpha   90.00
_cell.angle_beta   90.00
_cell.angle_gamma   90.00
#
_symmetry.space_group_name_H-M   'P 1'
#
loop_
_entity.id
_entity.type
_entity.pdbx_description
1 polymer ?
#
loop_
_entity_poly.entity_id
_entity_poly.type
_entity_poly.pdbx_seq_one_letter_code
_entity_poly.pdbx_strand_id
1 'polypeptide(L)'
;MHIQGLREMGAEIEERDGYIYGMARRLSGCHTRFYYPTFSGTQNIIIAACLADGVTIIENAAKNPEVVDFINFLKSMGAEIEGGGTETVKIKGVSKLHGT
;
A
#
# COMPACT_ATOMS: atom_id res chain seq x y z
N MET A 1 -5.17 -3.81 -10.78
CA MET A 1 -5.75 -3.67 -9.42
C MET A 1 -4.74 -3.37 -8.31
N HIS A 2 -3.42 -3.31 -8.55
CA HIS A 2 -2.48 -2.58 -7.67
C HIS A 2 -1.77 -1.46 -8.46
N ILE A 3 -1.54 -1.69 -9.76
CA ILE A 3 -1.11 -0.67 -10.73
C ILE A 3 -1.94 0.62 -10.63
N GLN A 4 -3.27 0.51 -10.54
CA GLN A 4 -4.14 1.68 -10.44
C GLN A 4 -3.89 2.46 -9.15
N GLY A 5 -3.81 1.78 -8.00
CA GLY A 5 -3.49 2.45 -6.74
C GLY A 5 -2.09 3.08 -6.76
N LEU A 6 -1.10 2.43 -7.36
CA LEU A 6 0.24 3.00 -7.54
C LEU A 6 0.23 4.24 -8.45
N ARG A 7 -0.56 4.24 -9.53
CA ARG A 7 -0.79 5.42 -10.37
C ARG A 7 -1.44 6.56 -9.60
N GLU A 8 -2.43 6.27 -8.75
CA GLU A 8 -3.07 7.25 -7.85
C GLU A 8 -2.11 7.79 -6.79
N MET A 9 -1.11 7.01 -6.41
CA MET A 9 0.00 7.46 -5.57
C MET A 9 1.07 8.25 -6.35
N GLY A 10 0.88 8.51 -7.65
CA GLY A 10 1.77 9.30 -8.49
C GLY A 10 2.86 8.51 -9.21
N ALA A 11 2.74 7.18 -9.33
CA ALA A 11 3.65 6.39 -10.14
C ALA A 11 3.29 6.46 -11.64
N GLU A 12 4.30 6.71 -12.47
CA GLU A 12 4.23 6.48 -13.91
C GLU A 12 4.42 4.98 -14.16
N ILE A 13 3.45 4.34 -14.81
CA ILE A 13 3.49 2.89 -15.06
C ILE A 13 3.26 2.60 -16.53
N GLU A 14 4.24 1.96 -17.15
CA GLU A 14 4.25 1.50 -18.53
C GLU A 14 4.22 -0.04 -18.61
N GLU A 15 3.48 -0.56 -19.58
CA GLU A 15 3.44 -1.99 -19.90
C GLU A 15 4.12 -2.19 -21.27
N ARG A 16 5.24 -2.90 -21.30
CA ARG A 16 6.00 -3.17 -22.52
C ARG A 16 6.61 -4.57 -22.47
N ASP A 17 6.56 -5.29 -23.59
CA ASP A 17 7.17 -6.62 -23.75
C ASP A 17 6.70 -7.67 -22.71
N GLY A 18 5.48 -7.51 -22.17
CA GLY A 18 4.94 -8.37 -21.11
C GLY A 18 5.42 -8.03 -19.70
N TYR A 19 6.17 -6.94 -19.53
CA TYR A 19 6.66 -6.43 -18.24
C TYR A 19 5.94 -5.14 -17.83
N ILE A 20 5.88 -4.92 -16.52
CA ILE A 20 5.37 -3.68 -15.91
C ILE A 20 6.58 -2.88 -15.41
N TYR A 21 6.73 -1.67 -15.93
CA TYR A 21 7.74 -0.70 -15.51
C TYR A 21 7.07 0.40 -14.71
N GLY A 22 7.52 0.65 -13.49
CA GLY A 22 6.98 1.69 -12.62
C GLY A 22 8.08 2.65 -12.17
N MET A 23 7.84 3.95 -12.27
CA MET A 23 8.75 5.00 -11.81
C MET A 23 7.98 6.08 -11.04
N ALA A 24 8.56 6.55 -9.94
CA ALA A 24 8.08 7.71 -9.21
C ALA A 24 9.27 8.40 -8.54
N ARG A 25 9.32 9.73 -8.59
CA ARG A 25 10.31 10.47 -7.78
C ARG A 25 10.04 10.28 -6.29
N ARG A 26 8.77 10.37 -5.92
CA ARG A 26 8.26 10.05 -4.60
C ARG A 26 6.78 9.72 -4.72
N LEU A 27 6.34 8.66 -4.07
CA LEU A 27 4.92 8.34 -3.99
C LEU A 27 4.24 9.29 -3.01
N SER A 28 2.99 9.63 -3.30
CA SER A 28 2.12 10.43 -2.42
C SER A 28 1.01 9.56 -1.86
N GLY A 29 0.52 9.93 -0.68
CA GLY A 29 -0.67 9.34 -0.10
C GLY A 29 -1.89 9.56 -1.01
N CYS A 30 -2.77 8.57 -1.07
CA CYS A 30 -3.98 8.63 -1.90
C CYS A 30 -5.17 7.98 -1.18
N HIS A 31 -6.37 8.20 -1.70
CA HIS A 31 -7.55 7.45 -1.29
C HIS A 31 -7.95 6.52 -2.42
N THR A 32 -7.72 5.22 -2.23
CA THR A 32 -8.03 4.18 -3.21
C THR A 32 -9.10 3.24 -2.66
N ARG A 33 -10.01 2.78 -3.51
CA ARG A 33 -11.01 1.77 -3.19
C ARG A 33 -10.88 0.58 -4.12
N PHE A 34 -10.72 -0.62 -3.58
CA PHE A 34 -10.68 -1.82 -4.40
C PHE A 34 -12.09 -2.25 -4.82
N TYR A 35 -12.23 -2.64 -6.09
CA TYR A 35 -13.47 -3.22 -6.60
C TYR A 35 -13.79 -4.57 -5.92
N TYR A 36 -12.76 -5.36 -5.64
CA TYR A 36 -12.84 -6.61 -4.87
C TYR A 36 -11.63 -6.70 -3.94
N PRO A 37 -11.79 -7.20 -2.68
CA PRO A 37 -10.68 -7.32 -1.73
C PRO A 37 -9.62 -8.30 -2.27
N THR A 38 -8.50 -7.74 -2.72
CA THR A 38 -7.38 -8.50 -3.28
C THR A 38 -6.27 -8.65 -2.26
N PHE A 39 -5.86 -9.89 -2.00
CA PHE A 39 -4.78 -10.20 -1.07
C PHE A 39 -3.48 -9.47 -1.45
N SER A 40 -2.94 -9.76 -2.64
CA SER A 40 -1.69 -9.18 -3.12
C SER A 40 -1.81 -7.68 -3.43
N GLY A 41 -2.96 -7.23 -3.93
CA GLY A 41 -3.15 -5.81 -4.19
C GLY A 41 -3.16 -4.96 -2.91
N THR A 42 -3.78 -5.47 -1.84
CA THR A 42 -3.76 -4.83 -0.52
C THR A 42 -2.33 -4.71 0.01
N GLN A 43 -1.56 -5.80 -0.02
CA GLN A 43 -0.18 -5.79 0.44
C GLN A 43 0.70 -4.81 -0.36
N ASN A 44 0.56 -4.78 -1.70
CA ASN A 44 1.33 -3.89 -2.55
C ASN A 44 1.09 -2.40 -2.25
N ILE A 45 -0.16 -2.00 -2.02
CA ILE A 45 -0.45 -0.61 -1.67
C ILE A 45 0.01 -0.29 -0.24
N ILE A 46 -0.12 -1.22 0.70
CA ILE A 46 0.37 -1.03 2.08
C ILE A 46 1.88 -0.75 2.08
N ILE A 47 2.70 -1.58 1.42
CA ILE A 47 4.16 -1.36 1.41
C ILE A 47 4.55 -0.06 0.69
N ALA A 48 3.87 0.27 -0.41
CA ALA A 48 4.11 1.51 -1.12
C ALA A 48 3.78 2.73 -0.24
N ALA A 49 2.67 2.66 0.50
CA ALA A 49 2.19 3.73 1.37
C ALA A 49 3.06 3.96 2.60
N CYS A 50 3.76 2.92 3.09
CA CYS A 50 4.61 3.02 4.29
C CYS A 50 5.70 4.11 4.16
N LEU A 51 6.19 4.40 2.96
CA LEU A 51 7.25 5.38 2.70
C LEU A 51 6.79 6.54 1.78
N ALA A 52 5.50 6.59 1.46
CA ALA A 52 4.92 7.66 0.65
C ALA A 52 4.78 8.97 1.45
N ASP A 53 4.66 10.11 0.76
CA ASP A 53 4.37 11.39 1.41
C ASP A 53 2.88 11.54 1.70
N GLY A 54 2.52 11.60 2.98
CA GLY A 54 1.15 11.87 3.43
C GLY A 54 0.42 10.61 3.91
N VAL A 55 -0.89 10.57 3.69
CA VAL A 55 -1.77 9.51 4.20
C VAL A 55 -2.42 8.77 3.05
N THR A 56 -2.33 7.45 3.08
CA THR A 56 -3.06 6.56 2.18
C THR A 56 -4.23 5.91 2.91
N ILE A 57 -5.40 5.89 2.27
CA ILE A 57 -6.59 5.18 2.74
C ILE A 57 -6.94 4.13 1.68
N ILE A 58 -7.00 2.88 2.11
CA ILE A 58 -7.44 1.74 1.29
C ILE A 58 -8.83 1.32 1.78
N GLU A 59 -9.84 1.48 0.94
CA GLU A 59 -11.17 0.94 1.17
C GLU A 59 -11.37 -0.41 0.48
N ASN A 60 -12.20 -1.26 1.10
CA ASN A 60 -12.43 -2.64 0.67
C ASN A 60 -11.13 -3.48 0.65
N ALA A 61 -10.29 -3.28 1.67
CA ALA A 61 -9.04 -4.00 1.86
C ALA A 61 -9.28 -5.48 2.19
N ALA A 62 -8.29 -6.33 1.87
CA ALA A 62 -8.32 -7.74 2.25
C ALA A 62 -8.19 -7.90 3.78
N LYS A 63 -9.08 -8.72 4.37
CA LYS A 63 -9.19 -8.96 5.82
C LYS A 63 -8.52 -10.26 6.28
N ASN A 64 -7.75 -10.89 5.40
CA ASN A 64 -7.09 -12.16 5.65
C ASN A 64 -6.14 -12.08 6.85
N PRO A 65 -6.05 -13.13 7.70
CA PRO A 65 -5.12 -13.19 8.82
C PRO A 65 -3.67 -12.88 8.42
N GLU A 66 -3.24 -13.31 7.23
CA GLU A 66 -1.88 -13.11 6.72
C GLU A 66 -1.65 -11.64 6.31
N VAL A 67 -2.69 -10.88 5.94
CA VAL A 67 -2.58 -9.42 5.74
C VAL A 67 -2.42 -8.71 7.08
N VAL A 68 -3.12 -9.18 8.11
CA VAL A 68 -2.99 -8.63 9.48
C VAL A 68 -1.59 -8.88 10.02
N ASP A 69 -1.07 -10.09 9.86
CA ASP A 69 0.30 -10.43 10.27
C ASP A 69 1.34 -9.59 9.53
N PHE A 70 1.16 -9.41 8.23
CA PHE A 70 2.01 -8.53 7.42
C PHE A 70 1.99 -7.08 7.90
N ILE A 71 0.82 -6.54 8.26
CA ILE A 71 0.68 -5.21 8.86
C ILE A 71 1.42 -5.15 10.20
N ASN A 72 1.28 -6.15 11.05
CA ASN A 72 1.96 -6.19 12.35
C ASN A 72 3.49 -6.21 12.19
N PHE A 73 4.00 -6.95 11.20
CA PHE A 73 5.41 -6.96 10.84
C PHE A 73 5.88 -5.57 10.39
N LEU A 74 5.15 -4.88 9.52
CA LEU A 74 5.51 -3.51 9.11
C LEU A 74 5.45 -2.53 10.29
N LYS A 75 4.49 -2.70 11.20
CA LYS A 75 4.39 -1.89 12.43
C LYS A 75 5.57 -2.12 13.37
N SER A 76 6.07 -3.35 13.52
CA SER A 76 7.28 -3.60 14.31
C SER A 76 8.52 -2.98 13.69
N MET A 77 8.53 -2.76 12.37
CA MET A 77 9.55 -1.98 11.66
C MET A 77 9.34 -0.45 11.72
N GLY A 78 8.30 0.03 12.42
CA GLY A 78 8.03 1.47 12.60
C GLY A 78 7.03 2.08 11.63
N ALA A 79 6.28 1.28 10.85
CA ALA A 79 5.20 1.80 10.02
C ALA A 79 4.00 2.29 10.86
N GLU A 80 3.38 3.38 10.45
CA GLU A 80 2.17 3.93 11.09
C GLU A 80 0.92 3.45 10.34
N ILE A 81 0.39 2.29 10.76
CA ILE A 81 -0.77 1.62 10.12
C ILE A 81 -1.89 1.37 11.13
N GLU A 82 -3.11 1.73 10.72
CA GLU A 82 -4.37 1.55 11.44
C GLU A 82 -5.38 0.75 10.60
N GLY A 83 -6.33 0.08 11.26
CA GLY A 83 -7.44 -0.61 10.58
C GLY A 83 -7.09 -1.98 9.98
N GLY A 84 -5.95 -2.57 10.31
CA GLY A 84 -5.60 -3.93 9.90
C GLY A 84 -6.66 -4.96 10.35
N GLY A 85 -7.14 -5.77 9.41
CA GLY A 85 -8.23 -6.73 9.65
C GLY A 85 -9.64 -6.15 9.48
N THR A 86 -9.75 -4.86 9.16
CA THR A 86 -11.02 -4.19 8.83
C THR A 86 -11.13 -3.91 7.33
N GLU A 87 -12.27 -3.37 6.89
CA GLU A 87 -12.47 -3.02 5.47
C GLU A 87 -11.71 -1.76 5.04
N THR A 88 -11.26 -0.95 6.00
CA THR A 88 -10.55 0.30 5.73
C THR A 88 -9.22 0.29 6.44
N VAL A 89 -8.14 0.35 5.67
CA VAL A 89 -6.77 0.45 6.20
C VAL A 89 -6.25 1.86 5.95
N LYS A 90 -5.74 2.50 6.98
CA LYS A 90 -5.13 3.84 6.91
C LYS A 90 -3.65 3.74 7.21
N ILE A 91 -2.83 4.29 6.32
CA ILE A 91 -1.37 4.27 6.42
C ILE A 91 -0.89 5.71 6.38
N LYS A 92 -0.12 6.12 7.38
CA LYS A 92 0.62 7.39 7.35
C LYS A 92 2.07 7.07 7.01
N GLY A 93 2.54 7.63 5.90
CA GLY A 93 3.90 7.37 5.43
C GLY A 93 4.94 7.93 6.38
N VAL A 94 6.01 7.16 6.60
CA VAL A 94 7.15 7.50 7.44
C VAL A 94 8.40 7.71 6.60
N SER A 95 9.43 8.35 7.17
CA SER A 95 10.68 8.64 6.44
C SER A 95 11.54 7.39 6.19
N LYS A 96 11.44 6.39 7.06
CA LYS A 96 12.16 5.11 6.98
C LYS A 96 11.49 4.04 7.83
N LEU A 97 11.73 2.79 7.45
CA LEU A 97 11.47 1.62 8.28
C LEU A 97 12.78 1.15 8.93
N HIS A 98 12.67 0.39 10.00
CA HIS A 98 13.78 -0.13 10.81
C HIS A 98 13.80 -1.65 10.80
N GLY A 99 14.98 -2.24 11.05
CA GLY A 99 15.09 -3.68 11.32
C GLY A 99 14.51 -4.01 12.70
N THR A 100 13.92 -5.20 12.81
CA THR A 100 13.36 -5.76 14.05
C THR A 100 14.37 -6.62 14.79
#